data_AF-A0A9D7VJE4-F1
#
_entry.id   AF-A0A9D7VJE4-F1
#
_cell.length_a   1.000
_cell.length_b   1.000
_cell.length_c   1.000
_cell.angle_alpha   90.00
_cell.angle_beta   90.00
_cell.angle_gamma   90.00
#
_symmetry.space_group_name_H-M   'P 1'
#
loop_
_entity.id
_entity.type
_entity.pdbx_description
1 polymer ?
#
loop_
_entity_poly.entity_id
_entity_poly.type
_entity_poly.pdbx_seq_one_letter_code
_entity_poly.pdbx_strand_id
1 'polypeptide(L)'
;MGGLYEVLQKIKTKPGMYIGRASVSDLFHFLVGYEFARGELDIESTAWEDDFHENFQPWVQKKYHVSTSNSWAKIIMLHCGNEQEGFNTFYRLLDEFQNRDKSLEHQQKVTASYEVSTNS
;
A
#
# COMPACT_ATOMS: atom_id res chain seq x y z
N MET A 1 19.82 -3.48 -7.38
CA MET A 1 18.68 -3.80 -6.51
C MET A 1 17.71 -2.62 -6.57
N GLY A 2 16.54 -2.84 -7.16
CA GLY A 2 15.47 -1.86 -7.17
C GLY A 2 14.20 -2.57 -7.62
N GLY A 3 13.23 -2.65 -6.72
CA GLY A 3 11.87 -3.08 -6.99
C GLY A 3 10.92 -1.89 -6.87
N LEU A 4 9.63 -2.19 -6.99
CA LEU A 4 8.56 -1.19 -6.90
C LEU A 4 8.60 -0.38 -5.60
N TYR A 5 8.97 -1.01 -4.48
CA TYR A 5 9.04 -0.31 -3.20
C TYR A 5 10.06 0.83 -3.20
N GLU A 6 11.27 0.61 -3.73
CA GLU A 6 12.27 1.67 -3.83
C GLU A 6 11.85 2.77 -4.81
N VAL A 7 11.15 2.40 -5.89
CA VAL A 7 10.56 3.36 -6.82
C VAL A 7 9.52 4.23 -6.11
N LEU A 8 8.63 3.62 -5.32
CA LEU A 8 7.65 4.33 -4.50
C LEU A 8 8.29 5.30 -3.52
N GLN A 9 9.42 4.95 -2.87
CA GLN A 9 10.12 5.87 -1.97
C GLN A 9 10.75 7.06 -2.71
N LYS A 10 11.26 6.85 -3.93
CA LYS A 10 11.76 7.94 -4.78
C LYS A 10 10.63 8.89 -5.18
N ILE A 11 9.48 8.35 -5.57
CA ILE A 11 8.29 9.13 -5.92
C ILE A 11 7.78 9.91 -4.69
N LYS A 12 7.74 9.29 -3.50
CA LYS A 12 7.34 9.95 -2.23
C LYS A 12 8.13 11.23 -2.00
N THR A 13 9.45 11.15 -2.25
CA THR A 13 10.39 12.24 -1.97
C THR A 13 10.32 13.35 -3.04
N LYS A 14 10.09 13.00 -4.31
CA LYS A 14 10.13 13.96 -5.43
C LYS A 14 9.03 13.68 -6.47
N PRO A 15 7.73 13.77 -6.12
CA PRO A 15 6.66 13.35 -7.02
C PRO A 15 6.64 14.15 -8.33
N GLY A 16 6.97 15.44 -8.30
CA GLY A 16 7.08 16.28 -9.50
C GLY A 16 8.08 15.79 -10.55
N MET A 17 9.14 15.09 -10.12
CA MET A 17 10.17 14.56 -11.03
C MET A 17 9.72 13.28 -11.75
N TYR A 18 8.91 12.45 -11.10
CA TYR A 18 8.55 11.13 -11.60
C TYR A 18 7.16 11.07 -12.23
N ILE A 19 6.20 11.79 -11.65
CA ILE A 19 4.78 11.75 -12.04
C ILE A 19 4.21 13.15 -12.27
N GLY A 20 5.06 14.18 -12.39
CA GLY A 20 4.69 15.56 -12.72
C GLY A 20 4.12 16.38 -11.55
N ARG A 21 3.42 15.76 -10.61
CA ARG A 21 2.88 16.40 -9.39
C ARG A 21 2.54 15.37 -8.31
N ALA A 22 2.32 15.82 -7.07
CA ALA A 22 1.80 14.95 -6.01
C ALA A 22 0.31 14.65 -6.28
N SER A 23 0.03 13.48 -6.85
CA SER A 23 -1.31 13.09 -7.30
C SER A 23 -1.48 11.59 -7.17
N VAL A 24 -2.57 11.15 -6.53
CA VAL A 24 -2.84 9.72 -6.31
C VAL A 24 -3.31 9.06 -7.58
N SER A 25 -4.05 9.79 -8.42
CA SER A 25 -4.46 9.31 -9.74
C SER A 25 -3.24 9.12 -10.65
N ASP A 26 -2.30 10.08 -10.66
CA ASP A 26 -1.09 9.99 -11.50
C ASP A 26 -0.16 8.87 -10.99
N LEU A 27 -0.07 8.71 -9.67
CA LEU A 27 0.66 7.60 -9.06
C LEU A 27 0.06 6.24 -9.45
N PHE A 28 -1.26 6.09 -9.40
CA PHE A 28 -1.93 4.85 -9.81
C PHE A 28 -1.61 4.47 -11.26
N HIS A 29 -1.74 5.42 -12.19
CA HIS A 29 -1.43 5.16 -13.61
C HIS A 29 0.06 4.83 -13.81
N PHE A 30 0.96 5.49 -13.08
CA PHE A 30 2.38 5.16 -13.09
C PHE A 30 2.62 3.70 -12.68
N LEU A 31 1.98 3.23 -11.60
CA LEU A 31 2.15 1.87 -11.09
C LEU A 31 1.60 0.82 -12.07
N VAL A 32 0.43 1.08 -12.67
CA VAL A 32 -0.13 0.22 -13.73
C VAL A 32 0.83 0.12 -14.92
N GLY A 33 1.42 1.24 -15.36
CA GLY A 33 2.40 1.25 -16.45
C GLY A 33 3.71 0.55 -16.08
N TYR A 34 4.16 0.68 -14.83
CA TYR A 34 5.35 -0.01 -14.32
C TYR A 34 5.16 -1.52 -14.30
N GLU A 35 4.03 -2.00 -13.79
CA GLU A 35 3.66 -3.43 -13.78
C GLU A 35 3.59 -3.98 -15.22
N PHE A 36 2.89 -3.27 -16.11
CA PHE A 36 2.81 -3.63 -17.53
C PHE A 36 4.20 -3.76 -18.16
N ALA A 37 5.07 -2.76 -17.99
CA ALA A 37 6.40 -2.77 -18.59
C ALA A 37 7.29 -3.91 -18.06
N ARG A 38 7.13 -4.31 -16.80
CA ARG A 38 7.86 -5.47 -16.25
C ARG A 38 7.38 -6.78 -16.84
N GLY A 39 6.06 -6.94 -17.01
CA GLY A 39 5.48 -8.10 -17.68
C GLY A 39 5.99 -8.25 -19.11
N GLU A 40 6.02 -7.16 -19.89
CA GLU A 40 6.55 -7.15 -21.27
C GLU A 40 8.05 -7.46 -21.35
N LEU A 41 8.79 -7.31 -20.25
CA LEU A 41 10.24 -7.54 -20.17
C LEU A 41 10.59 -8.85 -19.44
N ASP A 42 9.59 -9.69 -19.11
CA ASP A 42 9.76 -10.92 -18.33
C ASP A 42 10.55 -10.70 -17.01
N ILE A 43 10.34 -9.55 -16.36
CA ILE A 43 11.01 -9.22 -15.11
C ILE A 43 10.17 -9.75 -13.94
N GLU A 44 10.62 -10.84 -13.35
CA GLU A 44 10.04 -11.48 -12.17
C GLU A 44 9.76 -10.48 -11.03
N SER A 45 8.57 -10.59 -10.45
CA SER A 45 8.18 -9.81 -9.28
C SER A 45 8.90 -10.28 -8.02
N THR A 46 9.10 -9.36 -7.08
CA THR A 46 9.53 -9.67 -5.72
C THR A 46 8.33 -10.07 -4.86
N ALA A 47 8.57 -10.83 -3.79
CA ALA A 47 7.50 -11.21 -2.84
C ALA A 47 6.74 -10.00 -2.25
N TRP A 48 7.41 -8.85 -2.13
CA TRP A 48 6.74 -7.61 -1.70
C TRP A 48 5.82 -7.05 -2.78
N GLU A 49 6.25 -7.08 -4.05
CA GLU A 49 5.42 -6.68 -5.19
C GLU A 49 4.19 -7.58 -5.28
N ASP A 50 4.37 -8.90 -5.21
CA ASP A 50 3.26 -9.86 -5.25
C ASP A 50 2.23 -9.56 -4.15
N ASP A 51 2.68 -9.38 -2.90
CA ASP A 51 1.81 -9.01 -1.78
C ASP A 51 1.08 -7.69 -2.03
N PHE A 52 1.77 -6.68 -2.55
CA PHE A 52 1.17 -5.38 -2.85
C PHE A 52 0.08 -5.50 -3.94
N HIS A 53 0.38 -6.18 -5.05
CA HIS A 53 -0.54 -6.34 -6.18
C HIS A 53 -1.78 -7.16 -5.78
N GLU A 54 -1.61 -8.23 -5.00
CA GLU A 54 -2.71 -9.10 -4.59
C GLU A 54 -3.54 -8.51 -3.44
N ASN A 55 -2.90 -7.91 -2.43
CA ASN A 55 -3.54 -7.65 -1.14
C ASN A 55 -3.80 -6.18 -0.83
N PHE A 56 -3.17 -5.21 -1.51
CA PHE A 56 -3.35 -3.80 -1.17
C PHE A 56 -4.77 -3.29 -1.47
N GLN A 57 -5.29 -3.61 -2.66
CA GLN A 57 -6.67 -3.26 -3.08
C GLN A 57 -7.73 -3.77 -2.08
N PRO A 58 -7.82 -5.09 -1.80
CA PRO A 58 -8.82 -5.60 -0.85
C PRO A 58 -8.61 -5.08 0.58
N TRP A 59 -7.36 -4.81 0.98
CA TRP A 59 -7.08 -4.20 2.28
C TRP A 59 -7.63 -2.77 2.38
N VAL A 60 -7.43 -1.93 1.36
CA VAL A 60 -8.00 -0.56 1.30
C VAL A 60 -9.54 -0.63 1.29
N GLN A 61 -10.13 -1.52 0.51
CA GLN A 61 -11.59 -1.72 0.48
C GLN A 61 -12.14 -2.06 1.87
N LYS A 62 -11.51 -3.01 2.57
CA LYS A 62 -11.88 -3.39 3.93
C LYS A 62 -11.75 -2.21 4.91
N LYS A 63 -10.66 -1.44 4.81
CA LYS A 63 -10.39 -0.31 5.71
C LYS A 63 -11.44 0.80 5.59
N TYR A 64 -11.91 1.08 4.37
CA TYR A 64 -12.94 2.08 4.13
C TYR A 64 -14.37 1.52 4.13
N HIS A 65 -14.54 0.23 4.43
CA HIS A 65 -15.84 -0.46 4.41
C HIS A 65 -16.58 -0.32 3.07
N VAL A 66 -15.86 -0.43 1.95
CA VAL A 66 -16.41 -0.30 0.60
C VAL A 66 -16.35 -1.64 -0.15
N SER A 67 -17.38 -1.92 -0.95
CA SER A 67 -17.51 -3.16 -1.76
C SER A 67 -17.54 -2.89 -3.27
N THR A 68 -17.05 -1.73 -3.69
CA THR A 68 -17.03 -1.28 -5.10
C THR A 68 -15.86 -1.87 -5.88
N SER A 69 -16.00 -1.98 -7.20
CA SER A 69 -14.91 -2.31 -8.15
C SER A 69 -13.97 -1.12 -8.46
N ASN A 70 -14.17 0.03 -7.84
CA ASN A 70 -13.27 1.17 -7.98
C ASN A 70 -11.84 0.83 -7.52
N SER A 71 -10.84 1.39 -8.22
CA SER A 71 -9.44 1.27 -7.80
C SER A 71 -9.20 1.91 -6.43
N TRP A 72 -8.17 1.45 -5.71
CA TRP A 72 -7.77 2.02 -4.43
C TRP A 72 -7.54 3.53 -4.52
N ALA A 73 -7.03 4.03 -5.65
CA ALA A 73 -6.83 5.46 -5.87
C ALA A 73 -8.18 6.21 -5.92
N LYS A 74 -9.17 5.65 -6.60
CA LYS A 74 -10.52 6.21 -6.62
C LYS A 74 -11.17 6.14 -5.24
N ILE A 75 -11.00 5.03 -4.51
CA ILE A 75 -11.49 4.90 -3.13
C ILE A 75 -10.87 5.98 -2.24
N ILE A 76 -9.55 6.15 -2.27
CA ILE A 76 -8.86 7.22 -1.53
C ILE A 76 -9.41 8.60 -1.88
N MET A 77 -9.60 8.89 -3.17
CA MET A 77 -10.12 10.17 -3.62
C MET A 77 -11.55 10.47 -3.16
N LEU A 78 -12.38 9.46 -2.86
CA LEU A 78 -13.70 9.68 -2.27
C LEU A 78 -13.62 10.25 -0.84
N HIS A 79 -12.46 10.12 -0.19
CA HIS A 79 -12.22 10.57 1.19
C HIS A 79 -11.26 11.77 1.28
N CYS A 80 -10.81 12.33 0.16
CA CYS A 80 -9.84 13.44 0.13
C CYS A 80 -10.42 14.66 -0.62
N GLY A 81 -10.00 15.87 -0.25
CA GLY A 81 -10.42 17.10 -0.91
C GLY A 81 -9.66 17.40 -2.21
N ASN A 82 -8.48 16.80 -2.42
CA ASN A 82 -7.68 16.99 -3.62
C ASN A 82 -6.67 15.85 -3.85
N GLU A 83 -6.03 15.84 -5.03
CA GLU A 83 -5.05 14.83 -5.46
C GLU A 83 -3.81 14.76 -4.57
N GLN A 84 -3.33 15.89 -4.03
CA GLN A 84 -2.16 15.92 -3.16
C GLN A 84 -2.46 15.29 -1.79
N GLU A 85 -3.64 15.55 -1.24
CA GLU A 85 -4.12 14.88 -0.04
C GLU A 85 -4.31 13.37 -0.27
N GLY A 86 -4.85 13.00 -1.42
CA GLY A 86 -4.93 11.60 -1.85
C GLY A 86 -3.56 10.93 -1.92
N PHE A 87 -2.57 11.62 -2.48
CA PHE A 87 -1.20 11.13 -2.59
C PHE A 87 -0.58 10.88 -1.21
N ASN A 88 -0.72 11.84 -0.30
CA ASN A 88 -0.26 11.68 1.09
C ASN A 88 -0.99 10.53 1.80
N THR A 89 -2.30 10.40 1.56
CA THR A 89 -3.12 9.32 2.12
C THR A 89 -2.67 7.95 1.61
N PHE A 90 -2.34 7.81 0.33
CA PHE A 90 -1.77 6.57 -0.20
C PHE A 90 -0.54 6.14 0.60
N TYR A 91 0.43 7.03 0.83
CA TYR A 91 1.64 6.66 1.57
C TYR A 91 1.38 6.31 3.03
N ARG A 92 0.44 7.00 3.68
CA ARG A 92 -0.01 6.61 5.03
C ARG A 92 -0.62 5.21 5.03
N LEU A 93 -1.48 4.90 4.07
CA LEU A 93 -2.11 3.60 3.91
C LEU A 93 -1.10 2.50 3.56
N LEU A 94 -0.10 2.80 2.75
CA LEU A 94 1.00 1.92 2.44
C LEU A 94 1.80 1.56 3.71
N ASP A 95 2.14 2.56 4.52
CA ASP A 95 2.86 2.37 5.77
C ASP A 95 2.03 1.50 6.76
N GLU A 96 0.72 1.72 6.84
CA GLU A 96 -0.18 0.89 7.64
C GLU A 96 -0.31 -0.55 7.10
N PHE A 97 -0.43 -0.71 5.77
CA PHE A 97 -0.49 -2.00 5.10
C PHE A 97 0.77 -2.84 5.35
N GLN A 98 1.95 -2.22 5.35
CA GLN A 98 3.21 -2.90 5.65
C GLN A 98 3.35 -3.32 7.12
N ASN A 99 2.57 -2.71 8.03
CA ASN A 99 2.60 -3.01 9.46
C ASN A 99 1.40 -3.84 9.93
N ARG A 100 0.54 -4.31 9.01
CA ARG A 100 -0.71 -5.00 9.34
C ARG A 100 -0.51 -6.27 10.20
N ASP A 101 0.54 -7.03 9.94
CA ASP A 101 0.80 -8.31 10.63
C ASP A 101 1.55 -8.14 11.97
N LYS A 102 2.26 -7.01 12.15
CA LYS A 102 2.98 -6.72 13.41
C LYS A 102 2.01 -6.45 14.57
N SER A 103 0.77 -6.04 14.27
CA SER A 103 -0.27 -5.85 15.28
C SER A 103 -0.78 -7.20 15.83
N LEU A 104 -0.82 -8.24 15.01
CA LEU A 104 -1.26 -9.59 15.42
C LEU A 104 -0.22 -10.28 16.31
N GLU A 105 1.08 -10.11 16.02
CA GLU A 105 2.15 -10.64 16.87
C GLU A 105 2.17 -10.02 18.28
N HIS A 106 1.82 -8.73 18.40
CA HIS A 106 1.75 -8.05 19.70
C HIS A 106 0.54 -8.55 20.51
N GLN A 107 -0.62 -8.77 19.87
CA GLN A 107 -1.80 -9.32 20.54
C GLN A 107 -1.61 -10.78 20.97
N GLN A 108 -0.94 -11.61 20.17
CA GLN A 108 -0.64 -13.01 20.55
C GLN A 108 0.36 -13.11 21.71
N LYS A 109 1.40 -12.26 21.74
CA LYS A 109 2.37 -12.21 22.85
C LYS A 109 1.72 -11.75 24.16
N VAL A 110 0.82 -10.77 24.09
CA VAL A 110 0.06 -10.31 25.26
C VAL A 110 -0.83 -11.42 25.79
N THR A 111 -1.65 -12.08 24.95
CA THR A 111 -2.51 -13.18 25.38
C THR A 111 -1.73 -14.37 25.96
N ALA A 112 -0.62 -14.77 25.34
CA ALA A 112 0.24 -15.84 25.85
C ALA A 112 0.88 -15.51 27.22
N SER A 113 1.19 -14.24 27.50
CA SER A 113 1.74 -13.82 28.78
C SER A 113 0.72 -13.82 29.93
N TYR A 114 -0.57 -13.58 29.63
CA TYR A 114 -1.65 -13.67 30.62
C TYR A 114 -1.94 -15.13 31.00
N GLU A 115 -1.96 -16.06 30.04
CA GLU A 115 -2.22 -17.49 30.31
C GLU A 115 -1.13 -18.17 31.15
N VAL A 116 0.12 -17.74 31.01
CA VAL A 116 1.25 -18.24 31.83
C VAL A 116 1.18 -17.71 33.27
N SER A 117 0.58 -16.53 33.48
CA SER A 117 0.49 -15.90 34.81
C SER A 117 -0.70 -16.41 35.65
N THR A 118 -1.69 -17.05 35.04
CA THR A 118 -2.88 -17.60 35.73
C THR A 118 -2.75 -19.07 36.13
N ASN A 119 -1.66 -19.74 35.74
CA ASN A 119 -1.38 -21.15 36.02
C ASN A 119 -0.23 -21.35 37.03
N SER A 120 0.06 -20.36 37.87
CA SER A 120 1.02 -20.46 39.00
C SER A 120 0.37 -20.09 40.33
#